data_AF-A0A2S5KKH8-F1
#
_entry.id   AF-A0A2S5KKH8-F1
#
_cell.length_a   1.000
_cell.length_b   1.000
_cell.length_c   1.000
_cell.angle_alpha   90.00
_cell.angle_beta   90.00
_cell.angle_gamma   90.00
#
_symmetry.space_group_name_H-M   'P 1'
#
loop_
_entity.id
_entity.type
_entity.pdbx_description
1 polymer ?
#
loop_
_entity_poly.entity_id
_entity_poly.type
_entity_poly.pdbx_seq_one_letter_code
_entity_poly.pdbx_strand_id
1 'polypeptide(L)'
;MPLAEKGKDMRAVLKWTGWVVLALGLCLAGVLGYFWATYIDKEITSGEGYGFVIGESKQQVAERFAQLKGDYEDAHVYITAGSRSGDHFAVDATADNLPQIQNYDDWDVLLEGKAAFGNSIKLDFADDHLVKIYRHRQRFEIP
;
A
#
# COMPACT_ATOMS: atom_id res chain seq x y z
N MET A 1 14.36 19.78 61.13
CA MET A 1 13.29 18.99 60.49
C MET A 1 13.32 19.26 58.98
N PRO A 2 14.04 18.47 58.14
CA PRO A 2 13.85 18.59 56.68
C PRO A 2 13.95 17.27 55.86
N LEU A 3 14.24 16.12 56.50
CA LEU A 3 14.47 14.86 55.76
C LEU A 3 13.17 14.14 55.36
N ALA A 4 12.07 14.35 56.11
CA ALA A 4 10.79 13.70 55.84
C ALA A 4 10.01 14.34 54.66
N GLU A 5 10.25 15.62 54.40
CA GLU A 5 9.58 16.37 53.32
C GLU A 5 10.19 16.03 51.95
N LYS A 6 11.52 15.99 51.87
CA LYS A 6 12.29 15.61 50.67
C LYS A 6 11.96 14.20 50.15
N GLY A 7 11.61 13.27 51.04
CA GLY A 7 11.22 11.90 50.68
C GLY A 7 9.81 11.78 50.09
N LYS A 8 8.89 12.69 50.41
CA LYS A 8 7.56 12.75 49.80
C LYS A 8 7.63 13.28 48.37
N ASP A 9 8.42 14.32 48.14
CA ASP A 9 8.62 14.92 46.82
C ASP A 9 9.27 13.92 45.84
N MET A 10 10.27 13.17 46.29
CA MET A 10 10.93 12.15 45.47
C MET A 10 9.97 11.03 45.04
N ARG A 11 9.04 10.60 45.91
CA ARG A 11 8.02 9.60 45.57
C ARG A 11 6.97 10.15 44.60
N ALA A 12 6.62 11.43 44.72
CA ALA A 12 5.71 12.09 43.79
C ALA A 12 6.34 12.21 42.40
N VAL A 13 7.60 12.65 42.32
CA VAL A 13 8.36 12.74 41.06
C VAL A 13 8.46 11.37 40.39
N LEU A 14 8.84 10.32 41.13
CA LEU A 14 8.95 8.96 40.58
C LEU A 14 7.62 8.43 40.01
N LYS A 15 6.50 8.74 40.66
CA LYS A 15 5.16 8.38 40.16
C LYS A 15 4.82 9.13 38.87
N TRP A 16 5.07 10.44 38.81
CA TRP A 16 4.83 11.24 37.61
C TRP A 16 5.68 10.78 36.43
N THR A 17 6.98 10.50 36.64
CA THR A 17 7.84 9.94 35.61
C THR A 17 7.32 8.58 35.13
N GLY A 18 6.87 7.72 36.04
CA GLY A 18 6.25 6.44 35.68
C GLY A 18 5.01 6.60 34.78
N TRP A 19 4.12 7.54 35.11
CA TRP A 19 2.93 7.84 34.29
C TRP A 19 3.27 8.40 32.92
N VAL A 20 4.27 9.28 32.82
CA VAL A 20 4.72 9.84 31.53
C VAL A 20 5.29 8.75 30.63
N VAL A 21 6.15 7.89 31.18
CA VAL A 21 6.72 6.76 30.43
C VAL A 21 5.64 5.79 29.97
N LEU A 22 4.67 5.47 30.83
CA LEU A 22 3.54 4.61 30.47
C LEU A 22 2.68 5.24 29.37
N ALA A 23 2.35 6.52 29.48
CA ALA A 23 1.55 7.24 28.49
C ALA A 23 2.25 7.24 27.12
N LEU A 24 3.55 7.55 27.08
CA LEU A 24 4.34 7.49 25.84
C LEU A 24 4.38 6.07 25.26
N GLY A 25 4.56 5.06 26.12
CA GLY A 25 4.53 3.66 25.70
C GLY A 25 3.19 3.26 25.08
N LEU A 26 2.07 3.68 25.69
CA LEU A 26 0.73 3.43 25.17
C LEU A 26 0.47 4.19 23.86
N CYS A 27 0.93 5.43 23.74
CA CYS A 27 0.83 6.19 22.49
C CYS A 27 1.60 5.48 21.36
N LEU A 28 2.82 5.04 21.62
CA LEU A 28 3.63 4.33 20.63
C LEU A 28 2.98 3.00 20.22
N ALA A 29 2.51 2.22 21.20
CA ALA A 29 1.80 0.96 20.93
C ALA A 29 0.50 1.19 20.15
N GLY A 30 -0.24 2.25 20.47
CA GLY A 30 -1.45 2.64 19.75
C GLY A 30 -1.16 2.99 18.28
N VAL A 31 -0.09 3.74 18.02
CA VAL A 31 0.33 4.09 16.66
C VAL A 31 0.74 2.83 15.87
N LEU A 32 1.52 1.94 16.46
CA LEU A 32 1.92 0.68 15.80
C LEU A 32 0.71 -0.22 15.53
N GLY A 33 -0.19 -0.35 16.50
CA GLY A 33 -1.44 -1.11 16.33
C GLY A 33 -2.35 -0.50 15.26
N TYR A 34 -2.40 0.83 15.17
CA TYR A 34 -3.11 1.54 14.11
C TYR A 34 -2.53 1.24 12.73
N PHE A 35 -1.21 1.36 12.55
CA PHE A 35 -0.56 1.01 11.29
C PHE A 35 -0.82 -0.45 10.90
N TRP A 36 -0.68 -1.38 11.85
CA TRP A 36 -0.94 -2.79 11.61
C TRP A 36 -2.39 -3.07 11.18
N ALA A 37 -3.37 -2.43 11.83
CA ALA A 37 -4.78 -2.63 11.53
C ALA A 37 -5.24 -1.95 10.23
N THR A 38 -4.50 -0.94 9.74
CA THR A 38 -4.86 -0.16 8.55
C THR A 38 -4.12 -0.57 7.29
N TYR A 39 -3.08 -1.38 7.43
CA TYR A 39 -2.31 -1.93 6.34
C TYR A 39 -2.99 -3.17 5.77
N ILE A 40 -3.31 -3.13 4.48
CA ILE A 40 -3.94 -4.26 3.79
C ILE A 40 -2.98 -4.73 2.70
N ASP A 41 -2.40 -5.90 2.95
CA ASP A 41 -1.71 -6.69 1.94
C ASP A 41 -2.47 -8.00 1.73
N LYS A 42 -2.86 -8.26 0.49
CA LYS A 42 -3.57 -9.50 0.13
C LYS A 42 -3.04 -10.03 -1.18
N GLU A 43 -2.59 -11.28 -1.16
CA GLU A 43 -2.21 -12.04 -2.34
C GLU A 43 -3.36 -12.97 -2.76
N ILE A 44 -3.65 -13.01 -4.06
CA ILE A 44 -4.66 -13.88 -4.67
C ILE A 44 -3.98 -14.61 -5.84
N THR A 45 -3.98 -15.95 -5.77
CA THR A 45 -3.38 -16.83 -6.79
C THR A 45 -4.42 -17.75 -7.45
N SER A 46 -5.70 -17.60 -7.12
CA SER A 46 -6.81 -18.34 -7.74
C SER A 46 -8.12 -17.58 -7.59
N GLY A 47 -8.99 -17.62 -8.60
CA GLY A 47 -10.29 -16.96 -8.59
C GLY A 47 -10.24 -15.52 -9.10
N GLU A 48 -11.03 -14.64 -8.50
CA GLU A 48 -11.17 -13.22 -8.87
C GLU A 48 -10.78 -12.32 -7.70
N GLY A 49 -10.19 -11.16 -8.01
CA GLY A 49 -9.86 -10.13 -7.05
C GLY A 49 -9.77 -8.74 -7.69
N TYR A 50 -10.40 -7.76 -7.06
CA TYR A 50 -10.28 -6.35 -7.44
C TYR A 50 -10.65 -6.05 -8.91
N GLY A 51 -11.57 -6.81 -9.48
CA GLY A 51 -12.02 -6.67 -10.87
C GLY A 51 -11.17 -7.44 -11.90
N PHE A 52 -10.20 -8.22 -11.46
CA PHE A 52 -9.33 -9.05 -12.31
C PHE A 52 -9.50 -10.53 -11.98
N VAL A 53 -9.41 -11.40 -12.99
CA VAL A 53 -9.57 -12.85 -12.82
C VAL A 53 -8.26 -13.56 -13.13
N ILE A 54 -7.82 -14.44 -12.23
CA ILE A 54 -6.64 -15.28 -12.45
C ILE A 54 -6.87 -16.17 -13.67
N GLY A 55 -5.92 -16.16 -14.59
CA GLY A 55 -5.98 -16.83 -15.89
C GLY A 55 -6.48 -15.96 -17.04
N GLU A 56 -6.85 -14.70 -16.82
CA GLU A 56 -7.10 -13.76 -17.92
C GLU A 56 -5.79 -13.40 -18.65
N SER A 57 -5.84 -13.23 -19.97
CA SER A 57 -4.69 -12.76 -20.74
C SER A 57 -4.41 -11.27 -20.49
N LYS A 58 -3.21 -10.79 -20.81
CA LYS A 58 -2.86 -9.36 -20.73
C LYS A 58 -3.84 -8.47 -21.49
N GLN A 59 -4.35 -8.94 -22.64
CA GLN A 59 -5.36 -8.23 -23.40
C GLN A 59 -6.69 -8.12 -22.64
N GLN A 60 -7.18 -9.22 -22.07
CA GLN A 60 -8.41 -9.22 -21.28
C GLN A 60 -8.28 -8.32 -20.04
N VAL A 61 -7.14 -8.37 -19.35
CA VAL A 61 -6.85 -7.48 -18.22
C VAL A 61 -6.87 -6.01 -18.64
N ALA A 62 -6.28 -5.67 -19.79
CA ALA A 62 -6.26 -4.29 -20.27
C ALA A 62 -7.66 -3.76 -20.63
N GLU A 63 -8.56 -4.62 -21.11
CA GLU A 63 -9.97 -4.28 -21.35
C GLU A 63 -10.71 -3.94 -20.03
N ARG A 64 -10.32 -4.56 -18.90
CA ARG A 64 -10.88 -4.23 -17.57
C ARG A 64 -10.47 -2.84 -17.07
N PHE A 65 -9.40 -2.26 -17.59
CA PHE A 65 -8.97 -0.93 -17.15
C PHE A 65 -10.01 0.16 -17.41
N ALA A 66 -10.86 0.01 -18.43
CA ALA A 66 -11.97 0.93 -18.66
C ALA A 66 -12.98 0.94 -17.50
N GLN A 67 -13.27 -0.24 -16.92
CA GLN A 67 -14.11 -0.35 -15.72
C GLN A 67 -13.38 0.21 -14.50
N LEU A 68 -12.09 -0.12 -14.33
CA LEU A 68 -11.28 0.39 -13.24
C LEU A 68 -11.22 1.92 -13.23
N LYS A 69 -11.10 2.56 -14.40
CA LYS A 69 -11.11 4.02 -14.55
C LYS A 69 -12.45 4.67 -14.21
N GLY A 70 -13.54 3.93 -14.28
CA GLY A 70 -14.85 4.40 -13.79
C GLY A 70 -14.85 4.61 -12.28
N ASP A 71 -14.14 3.76 -11.54
CA ASP A 71 -14.02 3.85 -10.07
C ASP A 71 -12.82 4.70 -9.63
N TYR A 72 -11.77 4.76 -10.47
CA TYR A 72 -10.50 5.43 -10.21
C TYR A 72 -10.05 6.21 -11.45
N GLU A 73 -10.56 7.44 -11.61
CA GLU A 73 -10.31 8.29 -12.78
C GLU A 73 -8.81 8.46 -13.10
N ASP A 74 -7.99 8.56 -12.05
CA ASP A 74 -6.54 8.74 -12.11
C ASP A 74 -5.75 7.41 -12.07
N ALA A 75 -6.33 6.28 -12.48
CA ALA A 75 -5.61 5.01 -12.51
C ALA A 75 -4.52 4.97 -13.60
N HIS A 76 -3.33 4.48 -13.23
CA HIS A 76 -2.17 4.33 -14.11
C HIS A 76 -1.52 2.97 -13.93
N VAL A 77 -0.88 2.45 -14.98
CA VAL A 77 -0.02 1.27 -14.89
C VAL A 77 1.43 1.73 -14.85
N TYR A 78 2.10 1.42 -13.74
CA TYR A 78 3.52 1.64 -13.55
C TYR A 78 4.29 0.36 -13.90
N ILE A 79 5.35 0.51 -14.69
CA ILE A 79 6.20 -0.57 -15.16
C ILE A 79 7.62 -0.36 -14.66
N THR A 80 8.21 -1.44 -14.16
CA THR A 80 9.63 -1.52 -13.83
C THR A 80 10.35 -2.34 -14.90
N ALA A 81 10.95 -1.66 -15.89
CA ALA A 81 11.63 -2.35 -17.00
C ALA A 81 13.08 -2.75 -16.68
N GLY A 82 13.66 -2.24 -15.58
CA GLY A 82 15.06 -2.46 -15.24
C GLY A 82 15.43 -1.99 -13.83
N SER A 83 16.72 -2.00 -13.52
CA SER A 83 17.26 -1.68 -12.19
C SER A 83 17.77 -0.26 -12.04
N ARG A 84 17.81 0.53 -13.13
CA ARG A 84 18.33 1.89 -13.11
C ARG A 84 17.21 2.90 -12.94
N SER A 85 17.54 3.99 -12.26
CA SER A 85 16.68 5.18 -12.22
C SER A 85 16.50 5.70 -13.65
N GLY A 86 15.28 5.63 -14.17
CA GLY A 86 14.94 5.93 -15.57
C GLY A 86 14.40 4.75 -16.36
N ASP A 87 14.58 3.50 -15.89
CA ASP A 87 14.01 2.30 -16.52
C ASP A 87 12.53 2.09 -16.13
N HIS A 88 11.92 3.07 -15.47
CA HIS A 88 10.54 2.98 -15.01
C HIS A 88 9.69 4.02 -15.73
N PHE A 89 8.46 3.66 -16.04
CA PHE A 89 7.51 4.55 -16.67
C PHE A 89 6.09 4.22 -16.21
N ALA A 90 5.19 5.21 -16.35
CA ALA A 90 3.77 5.03 -16.08
C ALA A 90 2.96 5.44 -17.30
N VAL A 91 1.97 4.62 -17.64
CA VAL A 91 0.98 4.92 -18.68
C VAL A 91 -0.41 4.96 -18.06
N ASP A 92 -1.36 5.62 -18.72
CA ASP A 92 -2.74 5.60 -18.26
C ASP A 92 -3.28 4.16 -18.34
N ALA A 93 -4.04 3.72 -17.34
CA ALA A 93 -4.67 2.41 -17.35
C ALA A 93 -5.81 2.39 -18.38
N THR A 94 -5.47 2.14 -19.64
CA THR A 94 -6.41 2.04 -20.77
C THR A 94 -5.95 0.94 -21.71
N ALA A 95 -6.90 0.33 -22.43
CA ALA A 95 -6.59 -0.70 -23.42
C ALA A 95 -5.67 -0.19 -24.55
N ASP A 96 -5.78 1.08 -24.91
CA ASP A 96 -4.96 1.72 -25.97
C ASP A 96 -3.46 1.73 -25.64
N ASN A 97 -3.10 1.69 -24.35
CA ASN A 97 -1.72 1.66 -23.90
C ASN A 97 -1.15 0.24 -23.78
N LEU A 98 -1.95 -0.80 -23.99
CA LEU A 98 -1.49 -2.20 -23.96
C LEU A 98 -0.23 -2.44 -24.80
N PRO A 99 -0.08 -1.90 -26.04
CA PRO A 99 1.12 -2.13 -26.83
C PRO A 99 2.43 -1.68 -26.16
N GLN A 100 2.35 -0.71 -25.23
CA GLN A 100 3.51 -0.19 -24.49
C GLN A 100 3.90 -1.08 -23.31
N ILE A 101 2.95 -1.83 -22.74
CA ILE A 101 3.14 -2.59 -21.49
C ILE A 101 3.06 -4.11 -21.66
N GLN A 102 2.56 -4.62 -22.79
CA GLN A 102 2.33 -6.05 -23.04
C GLN A 102 3.59 -6.93 -22.92
N ASN A 103 4.77 -6.37 -23.16
CA ASN A 103 6.04 -7.10 -23.10
C ASN A 103 6.57 -7.27 -21.66
N TYR A 104 5.90 -6.71 -20.65
CA TYR A 104 6.29 -6.80 -19.25
C TYR A 104 5.34 -7.71 -18.49
N ASP A 105 5.87 -8.48 -17.55
CA ASP A 105 5.13 -9.47 -16.78
C ASP A 105 4.72 -8.98 -15.38
N ASP A 106 5.19 -7.80 -14.97
CA ASP A 106 4.84 -7.16 -13.70
C ASP A 106 4.19 -5.80 -13.98
N TRP A 107 2.92 -5.66 -13.63
CA TRP A 107 2.18 -4.40 -13.78
C TRP A 107 1.72 -3.90 -12.42
N ASP A 108 2.19 -2.71 -12.01
CA ASP A 108 1.71 -2.03 -10.81
C ASP A 108 0.60 -1.04 -11.17
N VAL A 109 -0.65 -1.40 -10.93
CA VAL A 109 -1.79 -0.52 -11.19
C VAL A 109 -1.97 0.44 -10.01
N LEU A 110 -1.55 1.69 -10.17
CA LEU A 110 -1.66 2.77 -9.20
C LEU A 110 -3.07 3.39 -9.31
N LEU A 111 -3.85 3.35 -8.24
CA LEU A 111 -5.27 3.75 -8.28
C LEU A 111 -5.51 5.25 -8.02
N GLU A 112 -4.49 5.97 -7.52
CA GLU A 112 -4.59 7.37 -7.09
C GLU A 112 -3.59 8.28 -7.82
N GLY A 113 -3.14 7.89 -9.02
CA GLY A 113 -2.22 8.68 -9.84
C GLY A 113 -0.81 8.09 -10.00
N LYS A 114 -0.01 8.72 -10.87
CA LYS A 114 1.28 8.20 -11.39
C LYS A 114 2.39 7.96 -10.37
N ALA A 115 2.26 8.48 -9.15
CA ALA A 115 3.24 8.34 -8.07
C ALA A 115 2.60 7.90 -6.74
N ALA A 116 1.34 7.48 -6.76
CA ALA A 116 0.58 7.11 -5.58
C ALA A 116 0.68 5.60 -5.32
N PHE A 117 1.83 5.18 -4.78
CA PHE A 117 2.08 3.78 -4.43
C PHE A 117 1.32 3.33 -3.18
N GLY A 118 0.75 4.25 -2.39
CA GLY A 118 -0.01 3.92 -1.19
C GLY A 118 -1.31 3.16 -1.48
N ASN A 119 -1.76 3.12 -2.73
CA ASN A 119 -2.97 2.43 -3.13
C ASN A 119 -2.78 1.81 -4.52
N SER A 120 -2.29 0.56 -4.57
CA SER A 120 -1.99 -0.12 -5.82
C SER A 120 -2.46 -1.57 -5.87
N ILE A 121 -2.57 -2.10 -7.08
CA ILE A 121 -2.82 -3.51 -7.36
C ILE A 121 -1.67 -3.96 -8.27
N LYS A 122 -0.80 -4.82 -7.76
CA LYS A 122 0.22 -5.48 -8.56
C LYS A 122 -0.38 -6.71 -9.23
N LEU A 123 -0.11 -6.84 -10.52
CA LEU A 123 -0.54 -7.94 -11.37
C LEU A 123 0.70 -8.62 -11.93
N ASP A 124 0.89 -9.90 -11.62
CA ASP A 124 2.00 -10.69 -12.16
C ASP A 124 1.47 -11.68 -13.19
N PHE A 125 2.13 -11.73 -14.34
CA PHE A 125 1.78 -12.56 -15.48
C PHE A 125 2.83 -13.65 -15.70
N ALA A 126 2.39 -14.80 -16.22
CA ALA A 126 3.26 -15.84 -16.74
C ALA A 126 2.61 -16.41 -18.01
N ASP A 127 3.42 -16.62 -19.06
CA ASP A 127 2.96 -17.12 -20.36
C ASP A 127 1.74 -16.34 -20.90
N ASP A 128 1.76 -15.01 -20.79
CA ASP A 128 0.67 -14.08 -21.16
C ASP A 128 -0.59 -14.10 -20.28
N HIS A 129 -0.64 -14.92 -19.23
CA HIS A 129 -1.80 -15.07 -18.35
C HIS A 129 -1.54 -14.52 -16.96
N LEU A 130 -2.55 -13.88 -16.36
CA LEU A 130 -2.49 -13.37 -15.00
C LEU A 130 -2.42 -14.53 -13.99
N VAL A 131 -1.34 -14.61 -13.21
CA VAL A 131 -1.12 -15.69 -12.25
C VAL A 131 -1.19 -15.25 -10.80
N LYS A 132 -1.01 -13.95 -10.55
CA LYS A 132 -1.07 -13.38 -9.21
C LYS A 132 -1.62 -11.97 -9.24
N ILE A 133 -2.48 -11.69 -8.27
CA ILE A 133 -2.96 -10.36 -7.96
C ILE A 133 -2.54 -10.06 -6.53
N TYR A 134 -1.81 -8.96 -6.34
CA TYR A 134 -1.39 -8.49 -5.03
C TYR A 134 -1.96 -7.09 -4.79
N ARG A 135 -2.70 -6.94 -3.70
CA ARG A 135 -3.23 -5.64 -3.28
C ARG A 135 -2.31 -5.01 -2.26
N HIS A 136 -1.93 -3.78 -2.51
CA HIS A 136 -1.27 -2.94 -1.53
C HIS A 136 -2.13 -1.71 -1.22
N ARG A 137 -2.45 -1.52 0.07
CA ARG A 137 -3.13 -0.30 0.54
C ARG A 137 -2.57 0.16 1.88
N GLN A 138 -2.00 1.35 1.86
CA GLN A 138 -1.62 2.14 3.03
C GLN A 138 -2.68 3.21 3.25
N ARG A 139 -3.40 3.14 4.37
CA ARG A 139 -4.45 4.11 4.71
C ARG A 139 -3.82 5.38 5.31
N PHE A 140 -3.13 6.17 4.51
CA PHE A 140 -2.66 7.50 4.92
C PHE A 140 -2.83 8.53 3.79
N GLU A 141 -4.04 9.07 3.69
CA GLU A 141 -4.19 10.51 3.48
C GLU A 141 -4.71 11.08 4.81
N ILE A 142 -3.85 11.82 5.51
CA ILE A 142 -4.34 12.77 6.52
C ILE A 142 -4.95 13.92 5.69
N PRO A 143 -6.21 14.33 5.95
CA PRO A 143 -6.83 15.45 5.24
C PRO A 143 -6.02 16.75 5.37
#